data_AF-A0A7V4AVM3-F1
#
_entry.id   AF-A0A7V4AVM3-F1
#
_cell.length_a   1.000
_cell.length_b   1.000
_cell.length_c   1.000
_cell.angle_alpha   90.00
_cell.angle_beta   90.00
_cell.angle_gamma   90.00
#
_symmetry.space_group_name_H-M   'P 1'
#
loop_
_entity.id
_entity.type
_entity.pdbx_description
1 polymer ?
#
loop_
_entity_poly.entity_id
_entity_poly.type
_entity_poly.pdbx_seq_one_letter_code
_entity_poly.pdbx_strand_id
1 'polypeptide(L)'
;MTDFEHINLEGPDAHTVILRMQEPCGASRDCTVEIIPGPRGLDYEQGNADVVITFDDGERRTATFMTIGNLSRLINEKNPATPHDAYVWATNLVVVKSLEPATVLKTIRAMMKRGEISLVFGTPPEL
;
A
#
# COMPACT_ATOMS: atom_id res chain seq x y z
N MET A 1 -1.09 22.92 0.60
CA MET A 1 -1.83 22.55 1.80
C MET A 1 -2.74 21.42 1.36
N THR A 2 -2.48 20.19 1.81
CA THR A 2 -3.28 19.03 1.41
C THR A 2 -4.35 18.87 2.45
N ASP A 3 -5.61 19.12 2.08
CA ASP A 3 -6.75 18.88 2.94
C ASP A 3 -6.88 17.37 3.16
N PHE A 4 -6.67 16.93 4.40
CA PHE A 4 -6.97 15.57 4.84
C PHE A 4 -8.45 15.54 5.23
N GLU A 5 -9.35 15.60 4.25
CA GLU A 5 -10.77 15.43 4.50
C GLU A 5 -11.04 13.96 4.87
N HIS A 6 -11.24 13.75 6.17
CA HIS A 6 -11.84 12.57 6.81
C HIS A 6 -11.02 11.28 6.85
N ILE A 7 -10.15 11.16 7.86
CA ILE A 7 -9.71 9.85 8.35
C ILE A 7 -10.90 9.20 9.09
N ASN A 8 -11.61 8.29 8.43
CA ASN A 8 -12.64 7.45 9.07
C ASN A 8 -12.01 6.12 9.52
N LEU A 9 -11.84 5.95 10.83
CA LEU A 9 -11.36 4.71 11.44
C LEU A 9 -12.53 3.72 11.58
N GLU A 10 -12.78 2.89 10.56
CA GLU A 10 -13.73 1.78 10.67
C GLU A 10 -13.10 0.46 10.25
N GLY A 11 -13.28 -0.58 11.08
CA GLY A 11 -12.81 -1.93 10.83
C GLY A 11 -13.62 -2.95 11.64
N PRO A 12 -13.88 -4.17 11.11
CA PRO A 12 -14.67 -5.20 11.78
C PRO A 12 -13.96 -5.81 13.00
N ASP A 13 -12.65 -5.62 13.10
CA ASP A 13 -11.80 -6.03 14.23
C ASP A 13 -11.10 -4.79 14.81
N ALA A 14 -10.95 -4.73 16.14
CA ALA A 14 -10.43 -3.57 16.90
C ALA A 14 -8.98 -3.14 16.56
N HIS A 15 -8.36 -3.75 15.54
CA HIS A 15 -6.98 -3.52 15.13
C HIS A 15 -6.83 -3.07 13.67
N THR A 16 -7.93 -2.99 12.91
CA THR A 16 -7.90 -2.56 11.52
C THR A 16 -8.19 -1.06 11.43
N VAL A 17 -7.17 -0.28 11.07
CA VAL A 17 -7.28 1.16 10.80
C VAL A 17 -7.35 1.33 9.29
N ILE A 18 -8.54 1.56 8.74
CA ILE A 18 -8.68 1.95 7.33
C ILE A 18 -8.49 3.46 7.24
N LEU A 19 -7.54 3.91 6.42
CA LEU A 19 -7.38 5.32 6.10
C LEU A 19 -7.90 5.55 4.70
N ARG A 20 -9.02 6.28 4.57
CA ARG A 20 -9.65 6.63 3.29
C ARG A 20 -9.32 8.06 2.90
N MET A 21 -8.96 8.27 1.65
CA MET A 21 -8.62 9.60 1.14
C MET A 21 -9.07 9.76 -0.31
N GLN A 22 -9.77 10.86 -0.61
CA GLN A 22 -10.17 11.21 -1.97
C GLN A 22 -9.08 12.06 -2.64
N GLU A 23 -8.66 11.67 -3.85
CA GLU A 23 -7.56 12.29 -4.56
C GLU A 23 -7.82 12.38 -6.07
N PRO A 24 -7.34 13.44 -6.75
CA PRO A 24 -7.32 13.47 -8.21
C PRO A 24 -6.30 12.47 -8.73
N CYS A 25 -6.81 11.37 -9.29
CA CYS A 25 -6.12 10.33 -10.02
C CYS A 25 -5.90 10.74 -11.50
N GLY A 26 -4.75 11.34 -11.80
CA GLY A 26 -4.38 11.68 -13.19
C GLY A 26 -5.21 12.82 -13.80
N ALA A 27 -5.58 12.71 -15.08
CA ALA A 27 -6.08 13.84 -15.87
C ALA A 27 -7.52 14.29 -15.59
N SER A 28 -8.34 13.54 -14.83
CA SER A 28 -9.68 13.98 -14.40
C SER A 28 -10.43 12.98 -13.50
N ARG A 29 -9.80 11.91 -13.00
CA ARG A 29 -10.53 10.87 -12.26
C ARG A 29 -10.38 11.11 -10.78
N ASP A 30 -11.46 10.99 -10.01
CA ASP A 30 -11.34 10.90 -8.56
C ASP A 30 -11.10 9.45 -8.18
N CYS A 31 -10.39 9.25 -7.07
CA CYS A 31 -10.19 7.93 -6.51
C CYS A 31 -10.13 7.99 -4.99
N THR A 32 -10.52 6.89 -4.37
CA THR A 32 -10.32 6.66 -2.94
C THR A 32 -9.12 5.75 -2.75
N VAL A 33 -8.19 6.16 -1.90
CA VAL A 33 -7.09 5.32 -1.43
C VAL A 33 -7.44 4.77 -0.05
N GLU A 34 -7.35 3.45 0.12
CA GLU A 34 -7.50 2.75 1.40
C GLU A 34 -6.16 2.14 1.80
N ILE A 35 -5.67 2.44 3.00
CA ILE A 35 -4.52 1.77 3.61
C ILE A 35 -5.06 0.76 4.64
N ILE A 36 -4.76 -0.52 4.43
CA ILE A 36 -5.26 -1.64 5.23
C ILE A 36 -4.06 -2.28 5.95
N PRO A 37 -3.88 -2.03 7.25
CA PRO A 37 -2.81 -2.65 8.02
C PRO A 37 -3.07 -4.14 8.23
N GLY A 38 -2.00 -4.89 8.49
CA GLY A 38 -2.11 -6.26 8.98
C GLY A 38 -2.72 -6.35 10.39
N PRO A 39 -2.97 -7.56 10.89
CA PRO A 39 -3.65 -7.80 12.17
C PRO A 39 -2.92 -7.25 13.41
N ARG A 40 -1.66 -6.81 13.26
CA ARG A 40 -0.86 -6.18 14.32
C ARG A 40 -0.90 -4.65 14.28
N GLY A 41 -1.71 -4.06 13.39
CA GLY A 41 -1.75 -2.63 13.15
C GLY A 41 -0.66 -2.14 12.20
N LEU A 42 -0.55 -0.82 12.08
CA LEU A 42 0.35 -0.15 11.15
C LEU A 42 1.67 0.21 11.84
N ASP A 43 2.75 -0.52 11.53
CA ASP A 43 4.12 -0.14 11.91
C ASP A 43 4.73 0.71 10.80
N TYR A 44 4.94 1.99 11.08
CA TYR A 44 5.40 2.94 10.07
C TYR A 44 6.82 2.67 9.55
N GLU A 45 7.68 2.01 10.33
CA GLU A 45 9.10 1.87 10.02
C GLU A 45 9.51 0.44 9.65
N GLN A 46 8.78 -0.56 10.15
CA GLN A 46 9.08 -1.99 9.95
C GLN A 46 7.86 -2.81 9.51
N GLY A 47 6.77 -2.15 9.10
CA GLY A 47 5.55 -2.82 8.70
C GLY A 47 5.42 -3.12 7.20
N ASN A 48 4.26 -3.69 6.88
CA ASN A 48 3.66 -3.73 5.56
C ASN A 48 2.14 -3.46 5.70
N ALA A 49 1.54 -2.94 4.65
CA ALA A 49 0.10 -2.70 4.57
C ALA A 49 -0.37 -2.92 3.13
N ASP A 50 -1.60 -3.38 2.97
CA ASP A 50 -2.23 -3.42 1.65
C ASP A 50 -2.80 -2.05 1.33
N VAL A 51 -2.61 -1.62 0.09
CA VAL A 51 -3.09 -0.34 -0.42
C VAL A 51 -4.05 -0.63 -1.56
N VAL A 52 -5.28 -0.19 -1.40
CA VAL A 52 -6.33 -0.31 -2.40
C VAL A 52 -6.63 1.06 -2.98
N ILE A 53 -6.63 1.17 -4.31
CA ILE A 53 -7.10 2.33 -5.04
C ILE A 53 -8.43 1.94 -5.67
N THR A 54 -9.49 2.69 -5.36
CA THR A 54 -10.80 2.56 -5.99
C THR A 54 -11.05 3.81 -6.82
N PHE A 55 -11.17 3.64 -8.13
CA PHE A 55 -11.50 4.74 -9.04
C PHE A 55 -13.01 4.98 -9.10
N ASP A 56 -13.39 6.15 -9.62
CA ASP A 56 -14.77 6.59 -9.84
C ASP A 56 -15.68 5.62 -10.63
N ASP A 57 -15.13 4.82 -11.54
CA ASP A 57 -15.86 3.79 -12.29
C ASP A 57 -16.02 2.46 -11.54
N GLY A 58 -15.53 2.39 -10.30
CA GLY A 58 -15.52 1.18 -9.48
C GLY A 58 -14.35 0.24 -9.76
N GLU A 59 -13.45 0.56 -10.70
CA GLU A 59 -12.22 -0.18 -10.89
C GLU A 59 -11.40 -0.16 -9.59
N ARG A 60 -10.97 -1.34 -9.14
CA ARG A 60 -10.13 -1.50 -7.96
C ARG A 60 -8.77 -2.03 -8.35
N ARG A 61 -7.72 -1.47 -7.73
CA ARG A 61 -6.33 -1.85 -7.92
C ARG A 61 -5.68 -2.04 -6.55
N THR A 62 -4.88 -3.09 -6.38
CA THR A 62 -4.24 -3.41 -5.10
C THR A 62 -2.73 -3.62 -5.24
N ALA A 63 -2.01 -3.16 -4.23
CA ALA A 63 -0.58 -3.40 -4.05
C ALA A 63 -0.25 -3.50 -2.56
N THR A 64 0.74 -4.30 -2.20
CA THR A 64 1.30 -4.30 -0.85
C THR A 64 2.39 -3.23 -0.79
N PHE A 65 2.29 -2.34 0.19
CA PHE A 65 3.35 -1.41 0.55
C PHE A 65 4.16 -1.99 1.70
N MET A 66 5.47 -2.00 1.57
CA MET A 66 6.39 -2.54 2.57
C MET A 66 7.50 -1.52 2.84
N THR A 67 7.89 -1.36 4.11
CA THR A 67 9.02 -0.50 4.44
C THR A 67 10.34 -1.15 4.03
N ILE A 68 11.35 -0.32 3.71
CA ILE A 68 12.73 -0.80 3.50
C ILE A 68 13.22 -1.57 4.73
N GLY A 69 12.86 -1.12 5.94
CA GLY A 69 13.19 -1.78 7.20
C GLY A 69 12.63 -3.20 7.28
N ASN A 70 11.34 -3.38 6.97
CA ASN A 70 10.71 -4.70 6.95
C ASN A 70 11.34 -5.62 5.90
N LEU A 71 11.58 -5.13 4.68
CA LEU A 71 12.20 -5.93 3.62
C LEU A 71 13.62 -6.36 4.02
N SER A 72 14.43 -5.43 4.54
CA SER A 72 15.78 -5.75 5.00
C SER A 72 15.77 -6.78 6.13
N ARG A 73 14.85 -6.65 7.08
CA ARG A 73 14.66 -7.62 8.16
C ARG A 73 14.28 -8.99 7.60
N LEU A 74 13.32 -9.05 6.69
CA LEU A 74 12.86 -10.30 6.09
C LEU A 74 13.95 -11.02 5.29
N ILE A 75 14.82 -10.28 4.60
CA ILE A 75 15.98 -10.85 3.91
C ILE A 75 17.04 -11.33 4.89
N ASN A 76 17.35 -10.55 5.94
CA ASN A 76 18.43 -10.85 6.87
C ASN A 76 18.08 -11.94 7.89
N GLU A 77 16.79 -12.11 8.22
CA GLU A 77 16.31 -13.17 9.12
C GLU A 77 16.23 -14.54 8.42
N LYS A 78 16.22 -14.58 7.09
CA LYS A 78 16.22 -15.84 6.33
C LYS A 78 17.59 -16.52 6.44
N ASN A 79 17.58 -17.78 6.88
CA ASN A 79 18.75 -18.64 6.83
C ASN A 79 18.78 -19.34 5.45
N PRO A 80 19.77 -19.11 4.58
CA PRO A 80 19.83 -19.65 3.23
C PRO A 80 20.18 -21.16 3.21
N ALA A 81 19.63 -21.93 4.13
CA ALA A 81 19.74 -23.39 4.15
C ALA A 81 19.08 -24.02 2.92
N THR A 82 18.13 -23.31 2.30
CA THR A 82 17.51 -23.70 1.03
C THR A 82 17.52 -22.54 0.02
N PRO A 83 17.52 -22.82 -1.30
CA PRO A 83 17.44 -21.76 -2.33
C PRO A 83 16.22 -20.84 -2.22
N HIS A 84 15.12 -21.32 -1.64
CA HIS A 84 13.90 -20.54 -1.39
C HIS A 84 14.08 -19.47 -0.30
N ASP A 85 15.10 -19.62 0.55
CA ASP A 85 15.43 -18.66 1.59
C ASP A 85 16.39 -17.58 1.09
N ALA A 86 16.90 -17.68 -0.14
CA ALA A 86 17.82 -16.70 -0.72
C ALA A 86 17.12 -15.50 -1.37
N TYR A 87 15.80 -15.51 -1.50
CA TYR A 87 15.07 -14.43 -2.17
C TYR A 87 13.69 -14.15 -1.57
N VAL A 88 13.15 -12.99 -1.94
CA VAL A 88 11.77 -12.58 -1.67
C VAL A 88 11.09 -12.41 -3.02
N TRP A 89 9.98 -13.10 -3.19
CA TRP A 89 9.13 -12.95 -4.36
C TRP A 89 7.79 -12.38 -3.92
N ALA A 90 7.37 -11.32 -4.59
CA ALA A 90 6.09 -10.67 -4.36
C ALA A 90 5.60 -10.05 -5.67
N THR A 91 4.31 -10.15 -5.92
CA THR A 91 3.62 -9.39 -6.96
C THR A 91 3.07 -8.12 -6.36
N ASN A 92 2.96 -7.07 -7.16
CA ASN A 92 2.37 -5.79 -6.77
C ASN A 92 2.96 -5.21 -5.48
N LEU A 93 4.29 -5.25 -5.34
CA LEU A 93 5.01 -4.78 -4.16
C LEU A 93 5.59 -3.39 -4.41
N VAL A 94 5.31 -2.46 -3.50
CA VAL A 94 5.96 -1.15 -3.45
C VAL A 94 6.79 -1.06 -2.18
N VAL A 95 8.08 -0.76 -2.33
CA VAL A 95 8.97 -0.52 -1.19
C VAL A 95 9.05 0.99 -0.91
N VAL A 96 8.66 1.39 0.29
CA VAL A 96 8.64 2.80 0.74
C VAL A 96 9.55 3.01 1.95
N LYS A 97 9.91 4.26 2.21
CA LYS A 97 10.70 4.61 3.41
C LYS A 97 9.89 4.44 4.70
N SER A 98 8.61 4.76 4.66
CA SER A 98 7.71 4.70 5.80
C SER A 98 6.27 4.47 5.31
N LEU A 99 5.46 3.80 6.13
CA LEU A 99 4.02 3.63 5.90
C LEU A 99 3.18 4.79 6.44
N GLU A 100 3.80 5.88 6.87
CA GLU A 100 3.07 7.11 7.16
C GLU A 100 2.13 7.47 5.99
N PRO A 101 0.86 7.82 6.24
CA PRO A 101 -0.12 8.04 5.18
C PRO A 101 0.34 9.07 4.16
N ALA A 102 0.97 10.16 4.62
CA ALA A 102 1.54 11.18 3.75
C ALA A 102 2.59 10.63 2.76
N THR A 103 3.43 9.69 3.20
CA THR A 103 4.45 9.03 2.36
C THR A 103 3.80 8.11 1.34
N VAL A 104 2.81 7.30 1.77
CA VAL A 104 2.06 6.40 0.89
C VAL A 104 1.37 7.18 -0.22
N LEU A 105 0.60 8.22 0.12
CA LEU A 105 -0.09 9.05 -0.88
C LEU A 105 0.86 9.76 -1.82
N LYS A 106 1.96 10.32 -1.30
CA LYS A 106 2.95 11.01 -2.13
C LYS A 106 3.56 10.05 -3.15
N THR A 107 3.78 8.80 -2.74
CA THR A 107 4.26 7.73 -3.61
C THR A 107 3.23 7.38 -4.68
N ILE A 108 1.96 7.18 -4.29
CA ILE A 108 0.86 6.89 -5.21
C ILE A 108 0.67 8.02 -6.22
N ARG A 109 0.65 9.28 -5.78
CA ARG A 109 0.55 10.45 -6.66
C ARG A 109 1.70 10.53 -7.66
N ALA A 110 2.93 10.17 -7.23
CA ALA A 110 4.07 10.14 -8.13
C ALA A 110 3.91 9.04 -9.21
N MET A 111 3.47 7.85 -8.83
CA MET A 111 3.19 6.75 -9.77
C MET A 111 2.07 7.12 -10.75
N MET A 112 0.99 7.76 -10.28
CA MET A 112 -0.09 8.25 -11.14
C MET A 112 0.41 9.24 -12.18
N LYS A 113 1.19 10.24 -11.75
CA LYS A 113 1.79 11.23 -12.66
C LYS A 113 2.72 10.60 -13.71
N ARG A 114 3.32 9.45 -13.39
CA ARG A 114 4.23 8.71 -14.28
C ARG A 114 3.52 7.61 -15.09
N GLY A 115 2.22 7.39 -14.87
CA GLY A 115 1.46 6.34 -15.55
C GLY A 115 1.82 4.91 -15.10
N GLU A 116 2.34 4.75 -13.89
CA GLU A 116 2.90 3.46 -13.40
C GLU A 116 1.90 2.60 -12.64
N ILE A 117 0.71 3.11 -12.33
CA ILE A 117 -0.27 2.40 -11.50
C ILE A 117 -0.64 1.04 -12.10
N SER A 118 -0.87 0.95 -13.42
CA SER A 118 -1.23 -0.31 -14.08
C SER A 118 -0.09 -1.34 -14.12
N LEU A 119 1.16 -0.91 -13.94
CA LEU A 119 2.35 -1.77 -13.89
C LEU A 119 2.61 -2.29 -12.48
N VAL A 120 2.32 -1.47 -11.48
CA VAL A 120 2.66 -1.73 -10.07
C VAL A 120 1.49 -2.34 -9.31
N PHE A 121 0.26 -1.97 -9.64
CA PHE A 121 -0.94 -2.48 -8.97
C PHE A 121 -1.66 -3.50 -9.84
N GLY A 122 -1.97 -4.64 -9.23
CA GLY A 122 -2.78 -5.68 -9.85
C GLY A 122 -4.27 -5.42 -9.64
N THR A 123 -5.10 -6.24 -10.30
CA THR A 123 -6.50 -6.37 -9.94
C THR A 123 -6.60 -7.17 -8.62
N PRO A 124 -7.54 -6.85 -7.72
CA PRO A 124 -7.85 -7.71 -6.60
C PRO A 124 -8.15 -9.13 -7.10
N PRO A 125 -7.79 -10.19 -6.36
CA PRO A 125 -8.25 -11.53 -6.69
C PRO A 125 -9.79 -11.55 -6.70
N GLU A 126 -10.39 -12.22 -7.68
CA GLU A 126 -11.82 -12.55 -7.63
C GLU A 126 -12.05 -13.42 -6.39
N LEU A 127 -12.98 -12.99 -5.52
CA LEU A 127 -13.37 -13.70 -4.29
C LEU A 127 -14.36 -14.82 -4.60
#